data_AF-A0A5K0XEN8-F1
#
_entry.id   AF-A0A5K0XEN8-F1
#
_cell.length_a   1.000
_cell.length_b   1.000
_cell.length_c   1.000
_cell.angle_alpha   90.00
_cell.angle_beta   90.00
_cell.angle_gamma   90.00
#
_symmetry.space_group_name_H-M   'P 1'
#
loop_
_entity.id
_entity.type
_entity.pdbx_description
1 polymer ?
#
loop_
_entity_poly.entity_id
_entity_poly.type
_entity_poly.pdbx_seq_one_letter_code
_entity_poly.pdbx_strand_id
1 'polypeptide(L)'
;GLQPTESCLVWSEVSKGILANDWEGAREAKRRIEERERRLQGERTAKGISWSPKYFNVVKTKDNEWDCFPKRPLVAAAPIVVSP
;
A
#
# COMPACT_ATOMS: atom_id res chain seq x y z
N GLY A 1 -14.78 4.33 7.96
CA GLY A 1 -14.93 4.00 6.54
C GLY A 1 -13.56 3.65 5.96
N LEU A 2 -13.53 2.87 4.89
CA LEU A 2 -12.30 2.47 4.20
C LEU A 2 -11.54 3.70 3.68
N GLN A 3 -10.21 3.68 3.78
CA GLN A 3 -9.34 4.76 3.29
C GLN A 3 -9.05 4.57 1.80
N PRO A 4 -8.99 5.64 0.98
CA PRO A 4 -8.71 5.51 -0.46
C PRO A 4 -7.39 4.81 -0.80
N THR A 5 -6.47 4.73 0.14
CA THR A 5 -5.16 4.05 0.00
C THR A 5 -5.19 2.57 0.37
N GLU A 6 -6.32 2.04 0.84
CA GLU A 6 -6.45 0.63 1.18
C GLU A 6 -6.55 -0.24 -0.06
N SER A 7 -5.90 -1.41 0.00
CA SER A 7 -5.73 -2.30 -1.16
C SER A 7 -7.06 -2.67 -1.81
N CYS A 8 -8.11 -2.94 -1.03
CA CYS A 8 -9.42 -3.31 -1.58
C CYS A 8 -10.03 -2.20 -2.45
N LEU A 9 -9.82 -0.93 -2.10
CA LEU A 9 -10.30 0.20 -2.88
C LEU A 9 -9.39 0.48 -4.08
N VAL A 10 -8.07 0.50 -3.85
CA VAL A 10 -7.07 0.77 -4.92
C VAL A 10 -7.19 -0.26 -6.05
N TRP A 11 -7.34 -1.54 -5.72
CA TRP A 11 -7.38 -2.64 -6.69
C TRP A 11 -8.79 -3.04 -7.12
N SER A 12 -9.83 -2.35 -6.65
CA SER A 12 -11.24 -2.73 -6.86
C SER A 12 -11.60 -2.98 -8.33
N GLU A 13 -11.25 -2.08 -9.23
CA GLU A 13 -11.54 -2.22 -10.67
C GLU A 13 -10.77 -3.37 -11.33
N VAL A 14 -9.52 -3.59 -10.91
CA VAL A 14 -8.73 -4.74 -11.38
C VAL A 14 -9.40 -6.04 -10.92
N SER A 15 -9.79 -6.11 -9.65
CA SER A 15 -10.49 -7.28 -9.09
C SER A 15 -11.83 -7.53 -9.78
N LYS A 16 -12.60 -6.49 -10.11
CA LYS A 16 -13.85 -6.63 -10.88
C LYS A 16 -13.60 -7.22 -12.27
N GLY A 17 -12.61 -6.72 -12.99
CA GLY A 17 -12.24 -7.26 -14.31
C GLY A 17 -11.81 -8.73 -14.23
N ILE A 18 -11.00 -9.09 -13.24
CA ILE A 18 -10.60 -10.49 -13.00
C ILE A 18 -11.82 -11.39 -12.72
N LEU A 19 -12.73 -10.96 -11.85
CA LEU A 19 -13.94 -11.75 -11.51
C LEU A 19 -14.88 -11.90 -12.71
N ALA A 20 -14.91 -10.92 -13.61
CA ALA A 20 -15.67 -10.98 -14.85
C ALA A 20 -14.96 -11.73 -15.99
N ASN A 21 -13.72 -12.20 -15.78
CA ASN A 21 -12.82 -12.70 -16.83
C ASN A 21 -12.54 -11.67 -17.96
N ASP A 22 -12.71 -10.38 -17.68
CA ASP A 22 -12.33 -9.29 -18.57
C ASP A 22 -10.85 -8.94 -18.36
N TRP A 23 -9.99 -9.71 -19.03
CA TRP A 23 -8.54 -9.57 -18.92
C TRP A 23 -8.02 -8.24 -19.49
N GLU A 24 -8.68 -7.69 -20.51
CA GLU A 24 -8.31 -6.42 -21.10
C GLU A 24 -8.64 -5.28 -20.13
N GLY A 25 -9.86 -5.23 -19.60
CA GLY A 25 -10.27 -4.26 -18.60
C GLY A 25 -9.43 -4.33 -17.32
N ALA A 26 -9.12 -5.54 -16.83
CA ALA A 26 -8.24 -5.72 -15.68
C ALA A 26 -6.82 -5.19 -15.94
N ARG A 27 -6.28 -5.44 -17.14
CA ARG A 27 -4.96 -4.94 -17.56
C ARG A 27 -4.93 -3.42 -17.66
N GLU A 28 -5.96 -2.82 -18.23
CA GLU A 28 -6.09 -1.37 -18.35
C GLU A 28 -6.18 -0.69 -16.97
N ALA A 29 -7.04 -1.22 -16.09
CA ALA A 29 -7.18 -0.72 -14.72
C ALA A 29 -5.85 -0.82 -13.96
N LYS A 30 -5.13 -1.94 -14.09
CA LYS A 30 -3.80 -2.14 -13.49
C LYS A 30 -2.80 -1.11 -14.01
N ARG A 31 -2.73 -0.94 -15.34
CA ARG A 31 -1.81 0.01 -15.99
C ARG A 31 -2.01 1.43 -15.44
N ARG A 32 -3.26 1.89 -15.37
CA ARG A 32 -3.59 3.23 -14.85
C ARG A 32 -3.11 3.45 -13.40
N ILE A 33 -3.26 2.45 -12.53
CA ILE A 33 -2.81 2.54 -11.13
C ILE A 33 -1.29 2.68 -11.07
N GLU A 34 -0.57 1.81 -11.78
CA GLU A 34 0.90 1.77 -11.77
C GLU A 34 1.53 3.00 -12.41
N GLU A 35 0.97 3.50 -13.51
CA GLU A 35 1.43 4.74 -14.17
C GLU A 35 1.21 5.96 -13.28
N ARG A 36 0.07 6.03 -12.59
CA ARG A 36 -0.20 7.10 -11.61
C ARG A 36 0.84 7.09 -10.49
N GLU A 37 1.15 5.93 -9.90
CA GLU A 37 2.15 5.84 -8.83
C GLU A 37 3.57 6.14 -9.35
N ARG A 38 3.91 5.74 -10.59
CA ARG A 38 5.19 6.09 -11.23
C ARG A 38 5.35 7.59 -11.39
N ARG A 39 4.30 8.31 -11.84
CA ARG A 39 4.30 9.78 -11.92
C ARG A 39 4.49 10.41 -10.54
N LEU A 40 3.74 9.94 -9.53
CA LEU A 40 3.85 10.47 -8.16
C LEU A 40 5.24 10.26 -7.58
N GLN A 41 5.90 9.13 -7.88
CA GLN A 41 7.29 8.92 -7.50
C GLN A 41 8.22 9.95 -8.16
N GLY A 42 8.05 10.19 -9.47
CA GLY A 42 8.81 11.23 -10.18
C GLY A 42 8.64 12.61 -9.57
N GLU A 43 7.42 12.99 -9.21
CA GLU A 43 7.12 14.28 -8.57
C GLU A 43 7.76 14.42 -7.18
N ARG A 44 7.78 13.34 -6.40
CA ARG A 44 8.47 13.32 -5.09
C ARG A 44 9.97 13.51 -5.27
N THR A 45 10.58 12.74 -6.18
CA THR A 45 12.00 12.85 -6.49
C THR A 45 12.38 14.25 -6.96
N ALA A 46 11.61 14.83 -7.89
CA ALA A 46 11.84 16.19 -8.39
C ALA A 46 11.76 17.26 -7.29
N LYS A 47 10.98 17.03 -6.24
CA LYS A 47 10.84 17.92 -5.07
C LYS A 47 11.81 17.58 -3.94
N GLY A 48 12.70 16.60 -4.11
CA GLY A 48 13.60 16.12 -3.05
C GLY A 48 12.86 15.48 -1.86
N ILE A 49 11.61 15.05 -2.04
CA ILE A 49 10.80 14.43 -0.99
C ILE A 49 11.07 12.93 -0.96
N SER A 50 11.55 12.42 0.17
CA SER A 50 11.69 10.98 0.39
C SER A 50 10.35 10.38 0.82
N TRP A 51 9.96 9.25 0.21
CA TRP A 51 8.80 8.49 0.65
C TRP A 51 9.13 7.72 1.94
N SER A 52 8.22 7.76 2.92
CA SER A 52 8.35 6.97 4.16
C SER A 52 7.05 6.20 4.43
N PRO A 53 7.13 4.99 5.01
CA PRO A 53 5.93 4.22 5.34
C PRO A 53 5.05 4.94 6.36
N LYS A 54 3.72 4.82 6.22
CA LYS A 54 2.77 5.52 7.10
C LYS A 54 2.81 5.00 8.54
N TYR A 55 2.86 3.68 8.74
CA TYR A 55 2.70 3.03 10.04
C TYR A 55 3.97 2.38 10.61
N PHE A 56 5.05 2.32 9.83
CA PHE A 56 6.29 1.64 10.21
C PHE A 56 7.49 2.58 10.07
N ASN A 57 8.45 2.41 10.98
CA ASN A 57 9.79 2.94 10.80
C ASN A 57 10.63 1.87 10.12
N VAL A 58 11.44 2.29 9.16
CA VAL A 58 12.34 1.42 8.40
C VAL A 58 13.73 2.04 8.49
N VAL A 59 14.67 1.32 9.07
CA VAL A 59 16.02 1.80 9.35
C VAL A 59 17.02 0.81 8.78
N LYS A 60 18.07 1.32 8.15
CA LYS A 60 19.17 0.48 7.67
C LYS A 60 20.20 0.33 8.78
N THR A 61 20.51 -0.90 9.17
CA THR A 61 21.50 -1.19 10.22
C THR A 61 22.92 -1.00 9.70
N LYS A 62 23.91 -1.01 10.61
CA LYS A 62 25.33 -0.93 10.25
C LYS A 62 25.78 -2.12 9.39
N ASP A 63 25.13 -3.27 9.57
CA ASP A 63 25.37 -4.50 8.81
C ASP A 63 24.64 -4.52 7.46
N ASN A 64 24.12 -3.36 7.03
CA ASN A 64 23.41 -3.18 5.76
C ASN A 64 22.07 -3.95 5.67
N GLU A 65 21.54 -4.41 6.81
CA GLU A 65 20.23 -5.04 6.93
C GLU A 65 19.12 -3.99 7.16
N TRP A 66 17.87 -4.40 7.03
CA TRP A 66 16.71 -3.51 7.25
C TRP A 66 15.93 -3.94 8.48
N ASP A 67 15.87 -3.05 9.47
CA ASP A 67 14.97 -3.19 10.61
C ASP A 67 13.65 -2.48 10.34
N CYS A 68 12.55 -3.17 10.68
CA CYS A 68 11.19 -2.65 10.54
C CYS A 68 10.44 -2.78 11.87
N PHE A 69 9.94 -1.66 12.38
CA PHE A 69 9.17 -1.64 13.63
C PHE A 69 7.99 -0.69 13.55
N PRO A 70 6.88 -0.97 14.24
CA PRO A 70 5.69 -0.14 14.16
C PRO A 70 5.96 1.22 14.80
N LYS A 71 5.43 2.29 14.19
CA LYS A 71 5.48 3.66 14.77
C LYS A 71 4.66 3.77 16.04
N ARG A 72 3.64 2.92 16.19
CA ARG A 72 2.79 2.83 17.38
C ARG A 72 2.89 1.40 17.90
N PRO A 73 3.50 1.17 19.09
CA PRO A 73 3.74 -0.17 19.61
C PRO A 73 2.45 -0.85 20.10
N LEU A 74 1.39 -0.07 20.35
CA LEU A 74 0.10 -0.56 20.83
C LEU A 74 -0.93 -0.43 19.72
N VAL A 75 -1.49 -1.56 19.31
CA VAL A 75 -2.75 -1.61 18.56
C VAL A 75 -3.89 -1.83 19.55
N ALA A 76 -5.08 -1.33 19.24
CA ALA A 76 -6.26 -1.62 20.04
C ALA A 76 -6.48 -3.15 20.11
N ALA A 77 -7.08 -3.63 21.20
CA ALA A 77 -7.46 -5.04 21.31
C ALA A 77 -8.29 -5.45 20.08
N ALA A 78 -8.09 -6.70 19.63
CA ALA A 78 -8.83 -7.23 18.51
C ALA A 78 -10.35 -7.06 18.78
N PRO A 79 -11.15 -6.63 17.80
CA PRO A 79 -12.60 -6.44 18.00
C PRO A 79 -13.31 -7.74 18.39
N ILE A 80 -12.69 -8.89 18.10
CA ILE A 80 -13.22 -10.22 18.35
C ILE A 80 -12.40 -10.84 19.47
N VAL A 81 -13.03 -11.05 20.62
CA VAL A 81 -12.48 -11.83 21.73
C VAL A 81 -13.10 -13.22 21.66
N VAL A 82 -12.29 -14.25 21.43
CA VAL A 82 -12.74 -15.64 21.50
C VAL A 82 -12.63 -16.08 22.96
N SER A 83 -13.76 -16.48 23.56
CA SER A 83 -13.75 -17.05 24.92
C SER A 83 -13.22 -18.49 24.88
N PRO A 84 -12.53 -18.96 25.94
CA PRO A 84 -11.99 -20.33 26.02
C PRO A 84 -13.04 -21.42 25.93
#